data_AF-A0A8J6WKV3-F1
#
_entry.id   AF-A0A8J6WKV3-F1
#
_cell.length_a   1.000
_cell.length_b   1.000
_cell.length_c   1.000
_cell.angle_alpha   90.00
_cell.angle_beta   90.00
_cell.angle_gamma   90.00
#
_symmetry.space_group_name_H-M   'P 1'
#
loop_
_entity.id
_entity.type
_entity.pdbx_description
1 polymer ?
#
loop_
_entity_poly.entity_id
_entity_poly.type
_entity_poly.pdbx_seq_one_letter_code
_entity_poly.pdbx_strand_id
1 'polypeptide(L)' 'MILDNATFHHGGRIAQLIEAAGGRLLCLPTYFPALNRIEKCWGWLKNRIRKLLPHA' A
#
# COMPACT_ATOMS: atom_id res chain seq x y z
N MET A 1 11.26 -3.42 2.72
CA MET A 1 9.86 -3.32 2.28
C MET A 1 9.22 -2.11 2.94
N ILE A 2 8.41 -1.34 2.21
CA ILE A 2 7.61 -0.25 2.79
C ILE A 2 6.16 -0.70 2.75
N LEU A 3 5.49 -0.76 3.90
CA LEU A 3 4.07 -1.11 4.01
C LEU A 3 3.27 0.07 4.56
N ASP A 4 2.01 0.15 4.14
CA ASP A 4 1.04 1.04 4.76
C ASP A 4 0.68 0.54 6.18
N ASN A 5 0.07 1.39 7.00
CA ASN A 5 -0.25 1.03 8.39
C ASN A 5 -1.58 0.29 8.56
N ALA A 6 -2.02 -0.52 7.58
CA ALA A 6 -3.22 -1.32 7.75
C ALA A 6 -3.06 -2.36 8.87
N THR A 7 -4.13 -2.54 9.64
CA THR A 7 -4.17 -3.39 10.84
C THR A 7 -3.81 -4.85 10.57
N PHE A 8 -4.05 -5.36 9.36
CA PHE A 8 -3.68 -6.73 8.98
C PHE A 8 -2.17 -6.94 8.81
N HIS A 9 -1.37 -5.88 8.65
CA HIS A 9 0.09 -5.98 8.60
C HIS A 9 0.73 -6.19 9.98
N HIS A 10 -0.01 -5.95 11.07
CA HIS A 10 0.48 -6.02 12.45
C HIS A 10 0.62 -7.46 12.97
N GLY A 11 0.18 -8.47 12.22
CA GLY A 11 0.22 -9.88 12.61
C GLY A 11 1.62 -10.52 12.67
N GLY A 12 2.70 -9.74 12.54
CA GLY A 12 4.11 -10.18 12.71
C GLY A 12 4.65 -11.10 11.61
N ARG A 13 3.81 -11.89 10.93
CA ARG A 13 4.22 -12.85 9.90
C ARG A 13 4.89 -12.20 8.71
N ILE A 14 4.45 -11.01 8.32
CA ILE A 14 5.05 -10.27 7.20
C ILE A 14 6.46 -9.80 7.58
N ALA A 15 6.65 -9.33 8.82
CA ALA A 15 7.98 -8.95 9.32
C ALA A 15 8.93 -10.17 9.33
N GLN A 16 8.47 -11.31 9.85
CA GLN A 16 9.26 -12.55 9.88
C GLN A 16 9.70 -13.02 8.49
N LEU A 17 8.80 -12.99 7.50
CA LEU A 17 9.13 -13.37 6.13
C LEU A 17 10.15 -12.42 5.49
N ILE A 18 10.03 -11.12 5.77
CA ILE A 18 10.95 -10.11 5.24
C ILE A 18 12.34 -10.24 5.88
N GLU A 19 12.40 -10.45 7.20
CA GLU A 19 13.65 -10.64 7.93
C GLU A 19 14.34 -11.96 7.53
N ALA A 20 13.57 -13.04 7.33
CA ALA A 20 14.10 -14.31 6.83
C ALA A 20 14.72 -14.18 5.42
N ALA A 21 14.23 -13.24 4.62
CA ALA A 21 14.81 -12.89 3.32
C ALA A 21 15.98 -11.89 3.42
N GLY A 22 16.43 -11.53 4.63
CA GLY A 22 17.49 -10.54 4.87
C GLY A 22 17.05 -9.08 4.66
N GLY A 23 15.75 -8.83 4.51
CA GLY A 23 15.17 -7.50 4.33
C GLY A 23 14.81 -6.82 5.64
N ARG A 24 14.53 -5.52 5.58
CA ARG A 24 13.94 -4.75 6.69
C ARG A 24 12.53 -4.31 6.34
N LEU A 25 11.62 -4.42 7.30
CA LEU A 25 10.26 -3.90 7.19
C LEU A 25 10.20 -2.47 7.75
N LEU A 26 9.58 -1.56 7.00
CA LEU A 26 9.35 -0.18 7.41
C LEU A 26 7.87 0.15 7.23
N CYS A 27 7.15 0.31 8.34
CA CYS A 27 5.74 0.69 8.33
C CYS A 27 5.61 2.21 8.32
N LEU A 28 4.76 2.74 7.45
CA LEU A 28 4.49 4.18 7.41
C LEU A 28 3.66 4.61 8.64
N PRO A 29 3.81 5.86 9.11
CA PRO A 29 2.96 6.39 10.17
C PRO A 29 1.50 6.45 9.74
N THR A 30 0.59 6.28 10.70
CA THR A 30 -0.86 6.37 10.47
C THR A 30 -1.23 7.72 9.85
N TYR A 31 -2.15 7.72 8.89
CA TYR A 31 -2.68 8.93 8.24
C TYR A 31 -1.70 9.75 7.38
N PHE A 32 -0.65 9.13 6.82
CA PHE A 32 0.20 9.78 5.82
C PHE A 32 0.06 9.17 4.41
N PRO A 33 -1.16 9.19 3.81
CA PRO A 33 -1.40 8.59 2.49
C PRO A 33 -0.56 9.24 1.38
N ALA A 34 -0.15 10.50 1.56
CA ALA A 34 0.73 11.21 0.64
C ALA A 34 2.12 10.56 0.47
N LEU A 35 2.58 9.76 1.43
CA LEU A 35 3.87 9.06 1.38
C LEU A 35 3.78 7.67 0.72
N ASN A 36 2.59 7.15 0.46
CA ASN A 36 2.47 5.86 -0.18
C ASN A 36 2.56 6.01 -1.70
N ARG A 37 3.70 5.57 -2.27
CA ARG A 37 4.01 5.73 -3.71
C ARG A 37 2.95 5.12 -4.63
N ILE A 38 2.18 4.15 -4.16
CA ILE A 38 1.12 3.48 -4.94
C ILE A 38 -0.13 4.34 -5.12
N GLU A 39 -0.37 5.34 -4.27
CA GLU A 39 -1.59 6.16 -4.31
C GLU A 39 -1.72 6.94 -5.63
N LYS A 40 -0.60 7.42 -6.18
CA LYS A 40 -0.58 8.07 -7.51
C LYS A 40 -0.99 7.09 -8.62
N CYS A 41 -0.52 5.85 -8.55
CA CYS A 41 -0.89 4.81 -9.52
C CYS A 41 -2.38 4.47 -9.40
N TRP A 42 -2.90 4.33 -8.18
CA TRP A 42 -4.34 4.10 -7.95
C TRP A 42 -5.20 5.28 -8.43
N GLY A 43 -4.74 6.52 -8.26
CA GLY A 43 -5.41 7.70 -8.81
C GLY A 43 -5.53 7.64 -10.33
N TRP A 44 -4.42 7.34 -11.02
CA TRP A 44 -4.42 7.16 -12.47
C TRP A 44 -5.35 6.03 -12.92
N LEU A 45 -5.26 4.86 -12.27
CA LEU A 45 -6.07 3.69 -12.61
C LEU A 45 -7.57 3.96 -12.41
N LYS A 46 -7.96 4.51 -11.25
CA LYS A 46 -9.36 4.88 -10.96
C LYS A 46 -9.90 5.87 -11.99
N ASN A 47 -9.11 6.86 -12.39
CA ASN A 47 -9.52 7.81 -13.43
C ASN A 47 -9.72 7.14 -14.78
N ARG A 48 -8.90 6.15 -15.13
CA ARG A 48 -9.07 5.38 -16.36
C ARG A 48 -10.33 4.53 -16.33
N ILE A 49 -10.55 3.81 -15.23
CA ILE A 49 -11.75 2.97 -15.04
C ILE A 49 -13.02 3.82 -15.07
N ARG A 50 -13.05 4.98 -14.41
CA ARG A 50 -14.21 5.90 -14.44
C ARG A 50 -14.59 6.37 -15.82
N LYS A 51 -13.62 6.53 -16.74
CA LYS A 51 -13.88 6.90 -18.14
C LYS A 51 -14.43 5.75 -18.98
N LEU A 52 -14.21 4.51 -18.54
CA LEU A 52 -14.70 3.30 -19.21
C LEU A 52 -16.04 2.83 -18.66
N LEU A 53 -16.40 3.27 -17.46
CA LEU A 53 -17.72 3.01 -16.90
C LEU A 53 -18.76 3.84 -17.67
N PRO A 54 -19.84 3.22 -18.17
CA PRO A 54 -20.95 3.99 -18.72
C PRO A 54 -21.47 4.92 -17.62
N HIS A 55 -21.72 6.17 -17.99
CA HIS A 55 -22.40 7.10 -17.10
C HIS A 55 -23.79 6.51 -16.82
N ALA A 56 -24.02 6.08 -15.58
CA ALA A 56 -25.34 5.73 -15.07
C ALA A 56 -26.19 6.99 -14.90
#